data_AF-A0A1G1TMZ2-F1
#
_entry.id   AF-A0A1G1TMZ2-F1
#
_cell.length_a   1.000
_cell.length_b   1.000
_cell.length_c   1.000
_cell.angle_alpha   90.00
_cell.angle_beta   90.00
_cell.angle_gamma   90.00
#
_symmetry.space_group_name_H-M   'P 1'
#
loop_
_entity.id
_entity.type
_entity.pdbx_description
1 polymer ?
#
loop_
_entity_poly.entity_id
_entity_poly.type
_entity_poly.pdbx_seq_one_letter_code
_entity_poly.pdbx_strand_id
1 'polypeptide(L)'
;MQPKATISFAQRGLPGLLLVAAGLVLALVFKQRSPWPAEAKQLTYPLALVLGMGGAVLLSSYVRQQPLRAMKAELLGAALIVVVLVLGRLALAR
;
A
#
# COMPACT_ATOMS: atom_id res chain seq x y z
N MET A 1 -30.48 14.17 13.40
CA MET A 1 -29.27 13.33 13.42
C MET A 1 -28.98 12.90 11.98
N GLN A 2 -27.92 13.42 11.35
CA GLN A 2 -27.57 13.00 9.99
C GLN A 2 -27.13 11.52 10.03
N PRO A 3 -27.62 10.66 9.12
CA PRO A 3 -27.19 9.27 9.06
C PRO A 3 -25.69 9.24 8.77
N LYS A 4 -24.91 8.68 9.70
CA LYS A 4 -23.48 8.46 9.54
C LYS A 4 -23.32 7.43 8.42
N ALA A 5 -22.92 7.86 7.22
CA ALA A 5 -22.81 6.98 6.07
C ALA A 5 -21.81 5.85 6.38
N THR A 6 -22.33 4.64 6.56
CA THR A 6 -21.53 3.44 6.80
C THR A 6 -20.77 3.09 5.53
N ILE A 7 -19.44 3.05 5.61
CA ILE A 7 -18.58 2.68 4.50
C ILE A 7 -18.72 1.17 4.30
N SER A 8 -19.20 0.76 3.12
CA SER A 8 -19.37 -0.64 2.78
C SER A 8 -18.04 -1.38 2.65
N PHE A 9 -18.00 -2.62 3.14
CA PHE A 9 -16.86 -3.53 2.97
C PHE A 9 -16.51 -3.71 1.49
N ALA A 10 -17.51 -3.91 0.63
CA ALA A 10 -17.30 -4.10 -0.81
C ALA A 10 -16.63 -2.89 -1.48
N GLN A 11 -16.85 -1.68 -0.95
CA GLN A 11 -16.33 -0.45 -1.54
C GLN A 11 -14.93 -0.08 -1.05
N ARG A 12 -14.54 -0.45 0.18
CA ARG A 12 -13.22 -0.06 0.73
C ARG A 12 -12.45 -1.19 1.43
N GLY A 13 -13.14 -2.06 2.14
CA GLY A 13 -12.50 -3.18 2.84
C GLY A 13 -11.92 -4.21 1.88
N LEU A 14 -12.73 -4.68 0.92
CA LEU A 14 -12.31 -5.66 -0.09
C LEU A 14 -11.20 -5.10 -1.00
N PRO A 15 -11.31 -3.90 -1.60
CA PRO A 15 -10.21 -3.32 -2.36
C PRO A 15 -8.94 -3.12 -1.53
N GLY A 16 -9.06 -2.69 -0.27
CA GLY A 16 -7.92 -2.55 0.64
C GLY A 16 -7.19 -3.86 0.87
N LEU A 17 -7.93 -4.94 1.17
CA LEU A 17 -7.38 -6.29 1.34
C LEU A 17 -6.70 -6.82 0.07
N LEU A 18 -7.33 -6.63 -1.09
CA LEU A 18 -6.77 -7.07 -2.37
C LEU A 18 -5.47 -6.33 -2.71
N LEU A 19 -5.38 -5.03 -2.43
CA LEU A 19 -4.17 -4.25 -2.63
C LEU A 19 -3.04 -4.70 -1.70
N VAL A 20 -3.35 -4.99 -0.43
CA VAL A 20 -2.37 -5.55 0.51
C VAL A 20 -1.86 -6.90 0.01
N ALA A 21 -2.76 -7.80 -0.39
CA ALA A 21 -2.40 -9.10 -0.94
C ALA A 21 -1.55 -8.96 -2.21
N ALA A 22 -1.92 -8.07 -3.13
CA ALA A 22 -1.16 -7.80 -4.35
C ALA A 22 0.25 -7.30 -4.04
N GLY A 23 0.40 -6.35 -3.10
CA GLY A 23 1.71 -5.84 -2.67
C GLY A 23 2.60 -6.94 -2.09
N LEU A 24 2.03 -7.81 -1.24
CA LEU A 24 2.75 -8.95 -0.67
C LEU A 24 3.16 -9.97 -1.74
N VAL A 25 2.26 -10.32 -2.66
CA VAL A 25 2.54 -11.24 -3.76
C VAL A 25 3.65 -10.67 -4.65
N LEU A 26 3.57 -9.40 -5.02
CA LEU A 26 4.62 -8.72 -5.79
C LEU A 26 5.97 -8.78 -5.06
N ALA A 27 6.01 -8.51 -3.76
CA ALA A 27 7.25 -8.59 -2.98
C ALA A 27 7.82 -10.02 -2.87
N LEU A 28 6.96 -11.03 -2.74
CA LEU A 28 7.35 -12.43 -2.60
C LEU A 28 7.85 -13.04 -3.91
N VAL A 29 7.09 -12.85 -5.00
CA VAL A 29 7.47 -13.28 -6.37
C VAL A 29 8.82 -12.72 -6.74
N PHE A 30 9.13 -11.52 -6.25
CA PHE A 30 10.39 -10.86 -6.50
C PHE A 30 11.59 -11.43 -5.73
N LYS A 31 11.35 -11.94 -4.52
CA LYS A 31 12.39 -12.47 -3.64
C LYS A 31 12.88 -13.84 -4.12
N GLN A 32 12.03 -14.59 -4.81
CA GLN A 32 12.41 -15.81 -5.53
C GLN A 32 13.13 -15.39 -6.81
N ARG A 33 14.29 -15.98 -7.12
CA ARG A 33 15.16 -15.74 -8.30
C ARG A 33 14.38 -15.44 -9.60
N SER A 34 13.90 -14.21 -9.73
CA SER A 34 12.97 -13.86 -10.78
C SER A 34 13.77 -13.51 -12.04
N PRO A 35 13.44 -14.09 -13.20
CA PRO A 35 14.11 -13.80 -14.48
C PRO A 35 13.79 -12.40 -15.02
N TRP A 36 13.14 -11.54 -14.23
CA TRP A 36 12.69 -10.24 -14.67
C TRP A 36 13.87 -9.30 -15.00
N PRO A 37 13.70 -8.42 -16.01
CA PRO A 37 14.68 -7.40 -16.36
C PRO A 37 15.05 -6.50 -15.17
N ALA A 38 16.28 -5.99 -15.14
CA ALA A 38 16.76 -5.12 -14.07
C ALA A 38 15.90 -3.84 -13.88
N GLU A 39 15.35 -3.31 -14.96
CA GLU A 39 14.47 -2.13 -14.94
C GLU A 39 13.12 -2.43 -14.30
N ALA A 40 12.48 -3.54 -14.71
CA ALA A 40 11.26 -4.03 -14.08
C ALA A 40 11.51 -4.30 -12.59
N LYS A 41 12.73 -4.76 -12.26
CA LYS A 41 13.15 -5.00 -10.89
C LYS A 41 13.17 -3.74 -10.01
N GLN A 42 13.65 -2.64 -10.53
CA GLN A 42 13.69 -1.37 -9.80
C GLN A 42 12.30 -0.78 -9.56
N LEU A 43 11.35 -1.00 -10.46
CA LEU A 43 9.98 -0.45 -10.34
C LEU A 43 9.06 -1.32 -9.49
N THR A 44 9.25 -2.64 -9.50
CA THR A 44 8.35 -3.59 -8.83
C THR A 44 8.32 -3.41 -7.32
N TYR A 45 9.48 -3.13 -6.68
CA TYR A 45 9.54 -2.95 -5.23
C TYR A 45 8.82 -1.68 -4.75
N PRO A 46 9.05 -0.48 -5.33
CA PRO A 46 8.23 0.70 -5.05
C PRO A 46 6.74 0.44 -5.27
N LEU A 47 6.39 -0.25 -6.36
CA LEU A 47 4.99 -0.59 -6.65
C LEU A 47 4.38 -1.48 -5.56
N ALA A 48 5.10 -2.51 -5.13
CA ALA A 48 4.68 -3.40 -4.05
C ALA A 48 4.44 -2.65 -2.73
N LEU A 49 5.32 -1.70 -2.40
CA LEU A 49 5.18 -0.86 -1.21
C LEU A 49 3.97 0.07 -1.30
N VAL A 50 3.76 0.73 -2.45
CA VAL A 50 2.61 1.62 -2.66
C VAL A 50 1.30 0.83 -2.58
N LEU A 51 1.23 -0.35 -3.19
CA LEU A 51 0.05 -1.22 -3.12
C LEU A 51 -0.20 -1.72 -1.70
N GLY A 52 0.82 -2.21 -1.02
CA GLY A 52 0.72 -2.69 0.36
C GLY A 52 0.28 -1.59 1.33
N MET A 53 0.98 -0.45 1.33
CA MET A 53 0.68 0.67 2.23
C MET A 53 -0.63 1.38 1.86
N GLY A 54 -0.89 1.60 0.57
CA GLY A 54 -2.14 2.18 0.10
C GLY A 54 -3.36 1.30 0.42
N GLY A 55 -3.21 -0.02 0.23
CA GLY A 55 -4.21 -1.00 0.64
C GLY A 55 -4.46 -1.00 2.16
N ALA A 56 -3.39 -0.91 2.96
CA ALA A 56 -3.49 -0.83 4.42
C ALA A 56 -4.23 0.44 4.88
N VAL A 57 -3.98 1.59 4.25
CA VAL A 57 -4.71 2.83 4.56
C VAL A 57 -6.19 2.74 4.17
N LEU A 58 -6.51 2.13 3.03
CA LEU A 58 -7.89 1.88 2.61
C LEU A 58 -8.62 0.93 3.58
N LEU A 59 -7.94 -0.12 4.02
CA LEU A 59 -8.47 -1.05 5.00
C LEU A 59 -8.65 -0.38 6.37
N SER A 60 -7.69 0.45 6.81
CA SER A 60 -7.79 1.29 8.01
C SER A 60 -9.00 2.22 7.95
N SER A 61 -9.22 2.87 6.81
CA SER A 61 -10.39 3.72 6.56
C SER A 61 -11.71 2.96 6.72
N TYR A 62 -11.77 1.72 6.24
CA TYR A 62 -12.94 0.86 6.43
C TYR A 62 -13.13 0.45 7.90
N VAL A 63 -12.07 -0.07 8.55
CA VAL A 63 -12.14 -0.55 9.94
C VAL A 63 -12.53 0.56 10.90
N ARG A 64 -11.97 1.76 10.72
CA ARG A 64 -12.28 2.94 11.55
C ARG A 64 -13.58 3.64 11.14
N GLN A 65 -14.20 3.23 10.02
CA GLN A 65 -15.37 3.88 9.42
C GLN A 65 -15.15 5.39 9.24
N GLN A 66 -13.93 5.76 8.83
CA GLN A 66 -13.51 7.14 8.64
C GLN A 66 -13.29 7.46 7.16
N PRO A 67 -13.68 8.65 6.69
CA PRO A 67 -13.40 9.07 5.33
C PRO A 67 -11.91 9.36 5.15
N LEU A 68 -11.33 8.93 4.02
CA LEU A 68 -9.91 9.17 3.69
C LEU A 68 -9.52 10.65 3.77
N ARG A 69 -10.44 11.56 3.45
CA ARG A 69 -10.23 13.02 3.55
C ARG A 69 -9.91 13.49 4.97
N ALA A 70 -10.35 12.74 6.00
CA ALA A 70 -10.06 13.01 7.40
C ALA A 70 -8.76 12.32 7.88
N MET A 71 -8.21 11.39 7.10
CA MET A 71 -7.03 10.58 7.46
C MET A 71 -5.73 11.14 6.86
N LYS A 72 -5.62 12.46 6.74
CA LYS A 72 -4.47 13.13 6.08
C LYS A 72 -3.13 12.77 6.73
N ALA A 73 -3.10 12.70 8.06
CA ALA A 73 -1.90 12.31 8.80
C ALA A 73 -1.48 10.87 8.50
N GLU A 74 -2.43 9.93 8.39
CA GLU A 74 -2.13 8.54 8.01
C GLU A 74 -1.65 8.44 6.56
N LEU A 75 -2.24 9.21 5.64
CA LEU A 75 -1.80 9.25 4.25
C LEU A 75 -0.38 9.80 4.11
N LEU A 76 -0.07 10.90 4.82
CA LEU A 76 1.27 11.48 4.84
C LEU A 76 2.27 10.52 5.50
N GLY A 77 1.90 9.90 6.61
CA GLY A 77 2.73 8.91 7.29
C GLY A 77 3.02 7.69 6.42
N ALA A 78 2.00 7.17 5.73
CA ALA A 78 2.15 6.06 4.78
C ALA A 78 3.05 6.45 3.61
N ALA A 79 2.87 7.65 3.04
CA ALA A 79 3.73 8.16 1.98
C ALA A 79 5.19 8.30 2.44
N LEU A 80 5.42 8.82 3.64
CA LEU A 80 6.75 8.95 4.23
C LEU A 80 7.41 7.59 4.43
N ILE A 81 6.68 6.60 4.97
CA ILE A 81 7.18 5.23 5.13
C ILE A 81 7.61 4.65 3.78
N VAL A 82 6.77 4.79 2.75
CA VAL A 82 7.11 4.31 1.39
C VAL A 82 8.39 4.99 0.88
N VAL A 83 8.49 6.31 0.99
CA VAL A 83 9.67 7.06 0.54
C VAL A 83 10.93 6.62 1.28
N VAL A 84 10.88 6.50 2.61
CA VAL A 84 12.02 6.06 3.42
C VAL A 84 12.46 4.65 3.04
N LEU A 85 11.52 3.71 2.85
CA LEU A 85 11.85 2.33 2.48
C LEU A 85 12.42 2.24 1.06
N VAL A 86 11.91 3.02 0.11
CA VAL A 86 12.45 3.10 -1.26
C VAL A 86 13.86 3.68 -1.24
N LEU A 87 14.09 4.79 -0.52
CA LEU A 87 15.42 5.39 -0.40
C LEU A 87 16.40 4.46 0.31
N GLY A 88 16.00 3.79 1.39
CA GLY A 88 16.83 2.80 2.08
C GLY A 88 17.22 1.63 1.18
N ARG A 89 16.29 1.14 0.36
CA ARG A 89 16.56 0.10 -0.65
C ARG A 89 17.59 0.57 -1.68
N LEU A 90 17.48 1.81 -2.16
CA LEU A 90 18.43 2.39 -3.12
C LEU A 90 19.81 2.63 -2.49
N ALA A 91 19.87 3.02 -1.23
CA ALA A 91 21.12 3.20 -0.48
C ALA A 91 21.85 1.88 -0.27
N LEU A 92 21.14 0.79 0.05
CA LEU A 92 21.73 -0.55 0.19
C LEU A 92 22.13 -1.23 -1.12
N ALA A 93 21.68 -0.71 -2.27
CA ALA A 93 21.98 -1.25 -3.59
C ALA A 93 23.22 -0.64 -4.25
N ARG A 94 23.82 0.38 -3.62
CA ARG A 94 25.14 0.94 -3.97
C ARG A 94 26.23 0.26 -3.17
#